data_AF-X7Z2D9-F1
#
_entry.id   AF-X7Z2D9-F1
#
_cell.length_a   1.000
_cell.length_b   1.000
_cell.length_c   1.000
_cell.angle_alpha   90.00
_cell.angle_beta   90.00
_cell.angle_gamma   90.00
#
_symmetry.space_group_name_H-M   'P 1'
#
loop_
_entity.id
_entity.type
_entity.pdbx_description
1 polymer ?
#
loop_
_entity_poly.entity_id
_entity_poly.type
_entity_poly.pdbx_seq_one_letter_code
_entity_poly.pdbx_strand_id
1 'polypeptide(L)'
;MARLLRPQLLRPLLPQRARPHRRYLPDHRHRLLPNLGVKDAFVLIRRGDTQTAVHLSDAIDQDRLNQHVGGYRIEVIEPLRRLRVILEETEGIAVDLTWQGLFDVVQEQPHVLRSGNRITLDAQRFAQLGSWSGRIGIDGEEIAVDPATWIGSRDRSWGIRPIGEPEPAAGRPTRRSRACGGCICRWPSTTSASC
;
A
#
# COMPACT_ATOMS: atom_id res chain seq x y z
N MET A 1 33.19 27.06 -57.47
CA MET A 1 31.88 26.40 -57.27
C MET A 1 31.55 26.41 -55.78
N ALA A 2 30.66 27.31 -55.34
CA ALA A 2 30.20 27.39 -53.95
C ALA A 2 28.87 26.63 -53.80
N ARG A 3 28.80 25.70 -52.84
CA ARG A 3 27.60 24.89 -52.56
C ARG A 3 26.94 25.41 -51.29
N LEU A 4 25.78 26.06 -51.43
CA LEU A 4 24.95 26.54 -50.33
C LEU A 4 24.33 25.37 -49.55
N LEU A 5 24.53 25.35 -48.23
CA LEU A 5 23.84 24.49 -47.28
C LEU A 5 22.44 25.08 -46.98
N ARG A 6 21.38 24.26 -47.06
CA ARG A 6 20.03 24.63 -46.63
C ARG A 6 19.91 24.53 -45.09
N PRO A 7 19.25 25.48 -44.41
CA PRO A 7 18.96 25.35 -42.98
C PRO A 7 17.78 24.39 -42.75
N GLN A 8 17.95 23.43 -41.84
CA GLN A 8 16.86 22.58 -41.35
C GLN A 8 16.00 23.38 -40.37
N LEU A 9 14.70 23.45 -40.64
CA LEU A 9 13.69 24.02 -39.73
C LEU A 9 13.59 23.14 -38.47
N LEU A 10 13.94 23.71 -37.33
CA LEU A 10 13.66 23.13 -36.02
C LEU A 10 12.14 23.09 -35.82
N ARG A 11 11.54 21.90 -35.77
CA ARG A 11 10.18 21.71 -35.27
C ARG A 11 10.18 21.96 -33.75
N PRO A 12 9.32 22.83 -33.21
CA PRO A 12 9.21 22.96 -31.76
C PRO A 12 8.59 21.70 -31.17
N LEU A 13 9.25 21.14 -30.15
CA LEU A 13 8.72 20.06 -29.32
C LEU A 13 7.49 20.61 -28.58
N LEU A 14 6.30 20.14 -28.94
CA LEU A 14 5.10 20.37 -28.13
C LEU A 14 5.31 19.73 -26.74
N PRO A 15 4.97 20.44 -25.64
CA PRO A 15 5.06 19.86 -24.31
C PRO A 15 4.08 18.68 -24.21
N GLN A 16 4.58 17.51 -23.82
CA GLN A 16 3.75 16.35 -23.52
C GLN A 16 2.84 16.70 -22.34
N ARG A 17 1.56 16.96 -22.60
CA ARG A 17 0.55 17.05 -21.54
C ARG A 17 0.45 15.68 -20.88
N ALA A 18 1.01 15.54 -19.68
CA ALA A 18 0.81 14.35 -18.85
C ALA A 18 -0.70 14.19 -18.58
N ARG A 19 -1.25 13.00 -18.82
CA ARG A 19 -2.66 12.71 -18.50
C ARG A 19 -2.88 12.87 -16.98
N PRO A 20 -3.98 13.49 -16.54
CA PRO A 20 -4.20 13.88 -15.13
C PRO A 20 -4.05 12.70 -14.15
N HIS A 21 -4.45 11.49 -14.54
CA HIS A 21 -4.39 10.30 -13.67
C HIS A 21 -2.98 9.76 -13.39
N ARG A 22 -1.94 10.22 -14.10
CA ARG A 22 -0.54 9.83 -13.82
C ARG A 22 0.12 10.66 -12.72
N ARG A 23 -0.58 11.64 -12.16
CA ARG A 23 0.00 12.63 -11.24
C ARG A 23 -0.03 12.21 -9.77
N TYR A 24 -0.88 11.25 -9.42
CA TYR A 24 -1.12 10.82 -8.04
C TYR A 24 -0.96 9.29 -7.90
N LEU A 25 -0.12 8.85 -6.96
CA LEU A 25 0.06 7.44 -6.64
C LEU A 25 -0.21 7.22 -5.15
N PRO A 26 -1.38 6.67 -4.78
CA PRO A 26 -1.69 6.31 -3.41
C PRO A 26 -1.13 4.91 -3.07
N ASP A 27 -0.52 4.79 -1.90
CA ASP A 27 -0.17 3.54 -1.22
C ASP A 27 -0.78 3.59 0.17
N HIS A 28 -1.34 2.48 0.66
CA HIS A 28 -1.79 2.41 2.04
C HIS A 28 -1.36 1.11 2.69
N ARG A 29 -1.18 1.18 4.01
CA ARG A 29 -0.81 0.04 4.85
C ARG A 29 -1.58 0.07 6.16
N HIS A 30 -2.04 -1.09 6.58
CA HIS A 30 -2.59 -1.29 7.91
C HIS A 30 -1.91 -2.50 8.54
N ARG A 31 -1.44 -2.38 9.78
CA ARG A 31 -0.78 -3.45 10.53
C ARG A 31 -1.45 -3.64 11.88
N LEU A 32 -1.73 -4.89 12.20
CA LEU A 32 -2.07 -5.32 13.55
C LEU A 32 -0.81 -5.95 14.16
N LEU A 33 -0.37 -5.48 15.34
CA LEU A 33 0.81 -6.01 16.05
C LEU A 33 0.40 -6.54 17.43
N PRO A 34 -0.21 -7.75 17.50
CA PRO A 34 -0.75 -8.33 18.74
C PRO A 34 0.19 -8.38 19.93
N ASN A 35 1.47 -8.67 19.66
CA ASN A 35 2.48 -8.84 20.71
C ASN A 35 2.91 -7.51 21.33
N LEU A 36 2.76 -6.42 20.57
CA LEU A 36 3.07 -5.07 21.02
C LEU A 36 1.82 -4.33 21.52
N GLY A 37 0.63 -4.89 21.30
CA GLY A 37 -0.63 -4.26 21.72
C GLY A 37 -1.03 -3.07 20.87
N VAL A 38 -0.49 -2.92 19.65
CA VAL A 38 -0.66 -1.73 18.80
C VAL A 38 -1.23 -2.08 17.42
N LYS A 39 -2.05 -1.20 16.87
CA LYS A 39 -2.49 -1.15 15.47
C LYS A 39 -1.89 0.10 14.82
N ASP A 40 -1.28 -0.05 13.65
CA ASP A 40 -0.74 1.08 12.89
C ASP A 40 -1.43 1.17 11.53
N ALA A 41 -1.61 2.39 11.05
CA ALA A 41 -2.07 2.68 9.70
C ALA A 41 -1.19 3.74 9.06
N PHE A 42 -1.13 3.70 7.74
CA PHE A 42 -0.34 4.61 6.94
C PHE A 42 -0.98 4.83 5.58
N VAL A 43 -1.01 6.09 5.13
CA VAL A 43 -1.39 6.49 3.78
C VAL A 43 -0.27 7.34 3.20
N LEU A 44 0.20 7.00 2.00
CA LEU A 44 1.16 7.76 1.23
C LEU A 44 0.52 8.23 -0.06
N ILE A 45 0.63 9.50 -0.36
CA ILE A 45 0.25 10.04 -1.66
C ILE A 45 1.45 10.76 -2.25
N ARG A 46 1.84 10.37 -3.47
CA ARG A 46 2.84 11.09 -4.26
C ARG A 46 2.15 12.05 -5.23
N ARG A 47 2.61 13.30 -5.30
CA ARG A 47 2.20 14.35 -6.25
C ARG A 47 3.42 14.90 -6.96
N GLY A 48 3.64 14.52 -8.22
CA GLY A 48 4.88 14.87 -8.92
C GLY A 48 6.10 14.36 -8.14
N ASP A 49 6.91 15.25 -7.57
CA ASP A 49 8.10 14.92 -6.77
C ASP A 49 7.87 14.97 -5.26
N THR A 50 6.70 15.41 -4.81
CA THR A 50 6.34 15.49 -3.40
C THR A 50 5.66 14.20 -2.94
N GLN A 51 5.98 13.72 -1.75
CA GLN A 51 5.29 12.61 -1.08
C GLN A 51 4.75 13.09 0.27
N THR A 52 3.47 12.88 0.51
CA THR A 52 2.81 13.16 1.79
C THR A 52 2.45 11.83 2.45
N ALA A 53 2.90 11.66 3.69
CA ALA A 53 2.85 10.43 4.45
C ALA A 53 2.07 10.68 5.75
N VAL A 54 0.86 10.13 5.84
CA VAL A 54 0.03 10.18 7.06
C VAL A 54 0.26 8.89 7.84
N HIS A 55 0.69 9.01 9.09
CA HIS A 55 0.92 7.89 10.01
C HIS A 55 -0.08 7.96 11.16
N LEU A 56 -0.78 6.85 11.42
CA LEU A 56 -1.70 6.72 12.54
C LEU A 56 -1.33 5.49 13.37
N SER A 57 -1.51 5.58 14.68
CA SER A 57 -1.30 4.47 15.61
C SER A 57 -2.39 4.47 16.67
N ASP A 58 -2.79 3.28 17.12
CA ASP A 58 -3.83 3.09 18.12
C ASP A 58 -3.55 1.81 18.93
N ALA A 59 -4.13 1.72 20.12
CA ALA A 59 -4.07 0.51 20.93
C ALA A 59 -4.91 -0.61 20.30
N ILE A 60 -4.52 -1.86 20.52
CA ILE A 60 -5.36 -3.00 20.18
C ILE A 60 -6.55 -3.06 21.14
N ASP A 61 -7.74 -2.94 20.59
CA ASP A 61 -9.01 -3.23 21.28
C ASP A 61 -9.27 -4.75 21.40
N GLN A 62 -10.38 -5.11 22.05
CA GLN A 62 -10.79 -6.51 22.19
C GLN A 62 -11.32 -7.12 20.88
N ASP A 63 -11.66 -6.29 19.89
CA ASP A 63 -12.16 -6.74 18.59
C ASP A 63 -11.06 -6.72 17.52
N ARG A 64 -10.44 -7.89 17.33
CA ARG A 64 -9.38 -8.07 16.35
C ARG A 64 -9.83 -7.89 14.90
N LEU A 65 -11.13 -7.91 14.63
CA LEU A 65 -11.69 -7.69 13.30
C LEU A 65 -11.98 -6.20 13.05
N ASN A 66 -12.01 -5.37 14.08
CA ASN A 66 -12.12 -3.93 13.96
C ASN A 66 -10.81 -3.34 13.39
N GLN A 67 -10.73 -3.18 12.07
CA GLN A 67 -9.57 -2.60 11.37
C GLN A 67 -9.63 -1.07 11.39
N HIS A 68 -9.63 -0.47 12.58
CA HIS A 68 -9.74 0.97 12.81
C HIS A 68 -8.50 1.48 13.56
N VAL A 69 -8.00 2.65 13.17
CA VAL A 69 -6.85 3.34 13.78
C VAL A 69 -7.07 4.85 13.66
N GLY A 70 -7.51 5.50 14.73
CA GLY A 70 -7.87 6.93 14.65
C GLY A 70 -8.88 7.20 13.53
N GLY A 71 -8.65 8.17 12.65
CA GLY A 71 -9.52 8.47 11.50
C GLY A 71 -9.40 7.49 10.32
N TYR A 72 -8.57 6.45 10.42
CA TYR A 72 -8.34 5.46 9.36
C TYR A 72 -9.10 4.16 9.62
N ARG A 73 -9.73 3.58 8.58
CA ARG A 73 -10.34 2.25 8.66
C ARG A 73 -10.36 1.47 7.36
N ILE A 74 -10.41 0.13 7.51
CA ILE A 74 -10.68 -0.81 6.42
C ILE A 74 -12.00 -1.53 6.69
N GLU A 75 -12.93 -1.44 5.76
CA GLU A 75 -14.21 -2.15 5.78
C GLU A 75 -14.14 -3.32 4.78
N VAL A 76 -14.34 -4.55 5.24
CA VAL A 76 -14.42 -5.73 4.36
C VAL A 76 -15.88 -5.89 3.90
N ILE A 77 -16.15 -5.53 2.65
CA ILE A 77 -17.51 -5.59 2.06
C ILE A 77 -17.80 -7.01 1.56
N GLU A 78 -16.87 -7.59 0.80
CA GLU A 78 -16.94 -8.97 0.32
C GLU A 78 -15.56 -9.62 0.53
N PRO A 79 -15.46 -10.67 1.36
CA PRO A 79 -14.18 -11.31 1.67
C PRO A 79 -13.37 -11.64 0.41
N LEU A 80 -12.10 -11.25 0.42
CA LEU A 80 -11.15 -11.46 -0.69
C LEU A 80 -11.55 -10.84 -2.04
N ARG A 81 -12.62 -10.05 -2.13
CA ARG A 81 -13.11 -9.46 -3.38
C ARG A 81 -13.28 -7.95 -3.31
N ARG A 82 -13.98 -7.44 -2.29
CA ARG A 82 -14.28 -6.01 -2.16
C ARG A 82 -13.99 -5.50 -0.77
N LEU A 83 -13.23 -4.41 -0.68
CA LEU A 83 -12.99 -3.70 0.57
C LEU A 83 -13.03 -2.19 0.34
N ARG A 84 -13.25 -1.44 1.40
CA ARG A 84 -13.21 0.02 1.39
C ARG A 84 -12.18 0.51 2.39
N VAL A 85 -11.40 1.49 1.98
CA VAL A 85 -10.36 2.16 2.76
C VAL A 85 -10.80 3.59 2.95
N ILE A 86 -10.87 4.01 4.21
CA ILE A 86 -11.29 5.36 4.57
C ILE A 86 -10.20 5.99 5.42
N LEU A 87 -9.87 7.23 5.12
CA LEU A 87 -9.11 8.13 5.96
C LEU A 87 -9.92 9.43 6.06
N GLU A 88 -10.38 9.74 7.28
CA GLU A 88 -10.96 11.05 7.58
C GLU A 88 -9.93 12.15 7.38
N GLU A 89 -10.41 13.34 7.01
CA GLU A 89 -9.55 14.49 6.69
C GLU A 89 -8.54 14.76 7.80
N THR A 90 -7.27 14.62 7.47
CA THR A 90 -6.15 14.88 8.39
C THR A 90 -4.95 15.35 7.59
N GLU A 91 -4.29 16.41 8.07
CA GLU A 91 -3.14 17.02 7.39
C GLU A 91 -3.40 17.36 5.90
N GLY A 92 -4.63 17.77 5.58
CA GLY A 92 -5.05 18.08 4.21
C GLY A 92 -5.26 16.86 3.32
N ILE A 93 -5.34 15.65 3.89
CA ILE A 93 -5.56 14.40 3.17
C ILE A 93 -6.82 13.70 3.66
N ALA A 94 -7.70 13.33 2.73
CA ALA A 94 -8.82 12.43 2.95
C ALA A 94 -8.85 11.34 1.87
N VAL A 95 -9.31 10.15 2.25
CA VAL A 95 -9.41 9.00 1.33
C VAL A 95 -10.74 8.31 1.54
N ASP A 96 -11.44 8.01 0.47
CA ASP A 96 -12.60 7.12 0.46
C ASP A 96 -12.54 6.28 -0.81
N LEU A 97 -11.90 5.12 -0.70
CA LEU A 97 -11.56 4.27 -1.84
C LEU A 97 -12.10 2.87 -1.66
N THR A 98 -12.69 2.34 -2.73
CA THR A 98 -13.13 0.95 -2.82
C THR A 98 -12.18 0.17 -3.71
N TRP A 99 -11.68 -0.95 -3.20
CA TRP A 99 -10.96 -1.96 -3.94
C TRP A 99 -11.91 -3.00 -4.52
N GLN A 100 -11.71 -3.36 -5.77
CA GLN A 100 -12.35 -4.51 -6.42
C GLN A 100 -11.25 -5.44 -6.96
N GLY A 101 -11.19 -6.67 -6.46
CA GLY A 101 -10.32 -7.71 -7.01
C GLY A 101 -10.72 -8.04 -8.44
N LEU A 102 -9.73 -8.06 -9.34
CA LEU A 102 -9.90 -8.45 -10.75
C LEU A 102 -9.72 -9.96 -10.94
N PHE A 103 -9.05 -10.60 -10.00
CA PHE A 103 -8.80 -12.04 -9.97
C PHE A 103 -8.88 -12.55 -8.54
N ASP A 104 -8.94 -13.87 -8.39
CA ASP A 104 -8.78 -14.50 -7.08
C ASP A 104 -7.39 -14.21 -6.50
N VAL A 105 -7.29 -14.29 -5.17
CA VAL A 105 -6.03 -14.08 -4.48
C VAL A 105 -5.05 -15.21 -4.82
N VAL A 106 -3.80 -14.83 -5.09
CA VAL A 106 -2.70 -15.78 -5.21
C VAL A 106 -2.09 -15.94 -3.83
N GLN A 107 -2.29 -17.11 -3.23
CA GLN A 107 -1.62 -17.47 -1.99
C GLN A 107 -0.16 -17.82 -2.28
N GLU A 108 0.76 -17.12 -1.61
CA GLU A 108 2.19 -17.41 -1.72
C GLU A 108 2.54 -18.70 -0.96
N GLN A 109 3.73 -19.26 -1.21
CA GLN A 109 4.21 -20.37 -0.39
C GLN A 109 4.42 -19.90 1.06
N PRO A 110 4.25 -20.78 2.06
CA PRO A 110 4.58 -20.45 3.43
C PRO A 110 6.03 -20.01 3.56
N HIS A 111 6.27 -18.88 4.23
CA HIS A 111 7.60 -18.40 4.54
C HIS A 111 7.99 -18.94 5.91
N VAL A 112 9.01 -19.81 5.96
CA VAL A 112 9.53 -20.38 7.21
C VAL A 112 11.03 -20.13 7.29
N LEU A 113 11.47 -19.44 8.35
CA LEU A 113 12.89 -19.26 8.66
C LEU A 113 13.22 -19.96 9.99
N ARG A 114 14.37 -20.62 10.03
CA ARG A 114 14.88 -21.31 11.21
C ARG A 114 16.23 -20.75 11.64
N SER A 115 16.45 -20.72 12.94
CA SER A 115 17.76 -20.55 13.56
C SER A 115 18.01 -21.76 14.45
N GLY A 116 18.92 -22.64 14.03
CA GLY A 116 19.06 -23.98 14.60
C GLY A 116 17.73 -24.74 14.60
N ASN A 117 17.30 -25.20 15.78
CA ASN A 117 16.07 -25.98 15.95
C ASN A 117 14.81 -25.11 16.12
N ARG A 118 14.92 -23.78 16.15
CA ARG A 118 13.82 -22.84 16.41
C ARG A 118 13.32 -22.20 15.12
N ILE A 119 12.00 -22.06 15.00
CA ILE A 119 11.37 -21.25 13.95
C ILE A 119 11.37 -19.78 14.40
N THR A 120 12.02 -18.91 13.61
CA THR A 120 12.13 -17.47 13.87
C THR A 120 11.18 -16.66 13.01
N LEU A 121 10.76 -17.19 11.86
CA LEU A 121 9.71 -16.64 11.01
C LEU A 121 8.80 -17.79 10.57
N ASP A 122 7.50 -17.60 10.75
CA ASP A 122 6.47 -18.48 10.23
C ASP A 122 5.32 -17.59 9.75
N ALA A 123 5.30 -17.31 8.45
CA ALA A 123 4.38 -16.33 7.88
C ALA A 123 3.74 -16.84 6.60
N GLN A 124 2.52 -16.40 6.39
CA GLN A 124 1.77 -16.63 5.17
C GLN A 124 1.44 -15.28 4.53
N ARG A 125 1.32 -15.27 3.20
CA ARG A 125 0.93 -14.10 2.44
C ARG A 125 0.01 -14.48 1.29
N PHE A 126 -0.82 -13.54 0.88
CA PHE A 126 -1.45 -13.55 -0.44
C PHE A 126 -1.23 -12.21 -1.12
N ALA A 127 -1.27 -12.22 -2.46
CA ALA A 127 -1.30 -11.04 -3.31
C ALA A 127 -2.51 -11.09 -4.25
N GLN A 128 -2.99 -9.94 -4.70
CA GLN A 128 -4.16 -9.79 -5.56
C GLN A 128 -3.99 -8.57 -6.46
N LEU A 129 -4.40 -8.68 -7.72
CA LEU A 129 -4.55 -7.53 -8.61
C LEU A 129 -6.01 -7.05 -8.62
N GLY A 130 -6.19 -5.75 -8.75
CA GLY A 130 -7.50 -5.13 -8.60
C GLY A 130 -7.57 -3.73 -9.19
N SER A 131 -8.75 -3.16 -9.15
CA SER A 131 -9.01 -1.76 -9.50
C SER A 131 -9.49 -0.98 -8.28
N TRP A 132 -9.22 0.31 -8.26
CA TRP A 132 -9.71 1.25 -7.26
C TRP A 132 -10.80 2.13 -7.83
N SER A 133 -11.78 2.49 -7.00
CA SER A 133 -12.76 3.53 -7.30
C SER A 133 -13.00 4.41 -6.08
N GLY A 134 -13.50 5.63 -6.27
CA GLY A 134 -13.85 6.54 -5.18
C GLY A 134 -13.19 7.90 -5.31
N ARG A 135 -12.72 8.47 -4.20
CA ARG A 135 -12.17 9.82 -4.15
C ARG A 135 -10.98 9.95 -3.20
N ILE A 136 -10.10 10.89 -3.54
CA ILE A 136 -8.97 11.33 -2.72
C ILE A 136 -9.07 12.84 -2.58
N GLY A 137 -9.17 13.34 -1.36
CA GLY A 137 -9.08 14.76 -1.04
C GLY A 137 -7.65 15.13 -0.70
N ILE A 138 -7.14 16.21 -1.30
CA ILE A 138 -5.79 16.73 -1.04
C ILE A 138 -5.81 18.26 -1.04
N ASP A 139 -5.54 18.90 0.09
CA ASP A 139 -5.47 20.36 0.24
C ASP A 139 -6.70 21.08 -0.35
N GLY A 140 -7.89 20.47 -0.22
CA GLY A 140 -9.15 20.98 -0.78
C GLY A 140 -9.42 20.62 -2.25
N GLU A 141 -8.48 19.96 -2.95
CA GLU A 141 -8.70 19.38 -4.28
C GLU A 141 -9.28 17.96 -4.13
N GLU A 142 -10.36 17.65 -4.85
CA GLU A 142 -10.90 16.29 -4.93
C GLU A 142 -10.47 15.62 -6.24
N ILE A 143 -9.93 14.40 -6.12
CA ILE A 143 -9.49 13.57 -7.24
C ILE A 143 -10.41 12.36 -7.34
N ALA A 144 -11.16 12.27 -8.43
CA ALA A 144 -11.94 11.10 -8.77
C ALA A 144 -11.03 9.93 -9.17
N VAL A 145 -11.26 8.78 -8.55
CA VAL A 145 -10.57 7.51 -8.83
C VAL A 145 -11.48 6.63 -9.67
N ASP A 146 -11.07 6.42 -10.92
CA ASP A 146 -11.82 5.66 -11.92
C ASP A 146 -11.25 4.24 -12.07
N PRO A 147 -12.04 3.18 -11.82
CA PRO A 147 -11.56 1.81 -11.91
C PRO A 147 -11.06 1.40 -13.30
N ALA A 148 -11.45 2.10 -14.37
CA ALA A 148 -10.94 1.84 -15.72
C ALA A 148 -9.48 2.24 -15.91
N THR A 149 -8.97 3.17 -15.10
CA THR A 149 -7.59 3.66 -15.20
C THR A 149 -6.78 3.46 -13.92
N TRP A 150 -7.44 3.14 -12.81
CA TRP A 150 -6.82 2.97 -11.51
C TRP A 150 -6.64 1.51 -11.11
N ILE A 151 -5.54 0.91 -11.56
CA ILE A 151 -5.20 -0.50 -11.30
C ILE A 151 -4.12 -0.59 -10.22
N GLY A 152 -4.28 -1.52 -9.29
CA GLY A 152 -3.31 -1.73 -8.21
C GLY A 152 -3.04 -3.19 -7.91
N SER A 153 -2.15 -3.39 -6.96
CA SER A 153 -1.94 -4.65 -6.27
C SER A 153 -2.26 -4.49 -4.79
N ARG A 154 -2.76 -5.56 -4.18
CA ARG A 154 -2.99 -5.70 -2.75
C ARG A 154 -2.31 -6.95 -2.27
N ASP A 155 -1.59 -6.88 -1.17
CA ASP A 155 -1.12 -8.03 -0.43
C ASP A 155 -1.53 -7.96 1.04
N ARG A 156 -1.68 -9.13 1.66
CA ARG A 156 -1.82 -9.24 3.11
C ARG A 156 -0.96 -10.37 3.60
N SER A 157 -0.22 -10.11 4.68
CA SER A 157 0.69 -11.07 5.27
C SER A 157 0.44 -11.21 6.77
N TRP A 158 0.50 -12.42 7.31
CA TRP A 158 0.25 -12.73 8.72
C TRP A 158 1.20 -13.82 9.21
N GLY A 159 1.34 -13.94 10.54
CA GLY A 159 2.22 -14.93 11.16
C GLY A 159 3.31 -14.30 12.04
N ILE A 160 4.21 -15.16 12.50
CA ILE A 160 5.28 -14.85 13.46
C ILE A 160 6.47 -14.26 12.71
N ARG A 161 6.98 -13.13 13.21
CA ARG A 161 8.19 -12.46 12.70
C ARG A 161 9.07 -11.96 13.84
N PRO A 162 10.39 -11.85 13.64
CA PRO A 162 11.27 -11.19 14.59
C PRO A 162 10.92 -9.69 14.68
N ILE A 163 10.98 -9.13 15.90
CA ILE A 163 10.53 -7.76 16.21
C ILE A 163 11.74 -6.80 16.37
N GLY A 164 12.91 -7.18 15.86
CA GLY A 164 14.13 -6.35 15.90
C GLY A 164 14.81 -6.24 17.27
N GLU A 165 14.11 -6.54 18.37
CA GLU A 165 14.73 -6.67 19.69
C GLU A 165 15.71 -7.85 19.71
N PRO A 166 16.95 -7.65 20.20
CA PRO A 166 17.91 -8.72 20.34
C PRO A 166 17.36 -9.77 21.31
N GLU A 167 17.49 -11.02 20.92
CA GLU A 167 17.05 -12.12 21.77
C GLU A 167 17.90 -12.15 23.06
N PRO A 168 17.27 -12.29 24.24
CA PRO A 168 18.02 -12.50 25.48
C PRO A 168 18.87 -13.76 25.36
N ALA A 169 20.08 -13.74 25.95
CA ALA A 169 20.96 -14.90 25.99
C ALA A 169 20.22 -16.16 26.48
N ALA A 170 20.58 -17.30 25.90
CA ALA A 170 19.89 -18.58 26.04
C ALA A 170 19.48 -18.91 27.50
N GLY A 171 18.21 -19.26 27.70
CA GLY A 171 17.71 -19.78 28.99
C GLY A 171 16.26 -19.41 29.35
N ARG A 172 15.64 -18.42 28.69
CA ARG A 172 14.27 -18.00 29.02
C ARG A 172 13.26 -18.51 27.99
N PRO A 173 12.26 -19.35 28.37
CA PRO A 173 11.23 -19.79 27.45
C PRO A 173 10.35 -18.62 27.02
N THR A 174 10.35 -18.29 25.72
CA THR A 174 9.45 -17.27 25.17
C THR A 174 8.08 -17.87 24.89
N ARG A 175 7.03 -17.26 25.44
CA ARG A 175 5.63 -17.66 25.25
C ARG A 175 5.24 -17.59 23.78
N ARG A 176 4.72 -18.69 23.21
CA ARG A 176 4.16 -18.71 21.86
C ARG A 176 2.97 -17.76 21.78
N SER A 177 3.02 -16.78 20.88
CA SER A 177 1.87 -15.95 20.54
C SER A 177 1.58 -16.04 19.04
N ARG A 178 0.30 -16.20 18.70
CA ARG A 178 -0.21 -16.14 17.33
C ARG A 178 -0.35 -14.67 16.94
N ALA A 179 0.40 -14.23 15.92
CA ALA A 179 0.31 -12.87 15.39
C ALA A 179 -0.57 -12.82 14.13
N CYS A 180 -1.51 -11.86 14.09
CA CYS A 180 -2.37 -11.54 12.95
C CYS A 180 -1.79 -10.35 12.16
N GLY A 181 -2.04 -10.35 10.85
CA GLY A 181 -1.27 -9.65 9.82
C GLY A 181 -1.58 -8.19 9.50
N GLY A 182 -0.83 -7.66 8.52
CA GLY A 182 -1.03 -6.35 7.91
C GLY A 182 -1.31 -6.43 6.40
N CYS A 183 -2.08 -5.48 5.87
CA CYS A 183 -2.32 -5.27 4.43
C CYS A 183 -1.40 -4.19 3.88
N ILE A 184 -0.86 -4.38 2.69
CA ILE A 184 -0.15 -3.38 1.89
C ILE A 184 -0.80 -3.37 0.51
N CYS A 185 -1.15 -2.21 -0.04
CA CYS A 185 -1.59 -2.13 -1.43
C CYS A 185 -0.73 -1.16 -2.21
N ARG A 186 -0.03 -1.66 -3.21
CA ARG A 186 0.96 -0.94 -4.01
C ARG A 186 0.51 -0.81 -5.46
N TRP A 187 0.79 0.33 -6.06
CA TRP A 187 0.52 0.63 -7.47
C TRP A 187 1.68 0.23 -8.40
N PRO A 188 1.43 -0.35 -9.59
CA PRO A 188 2.46 -0.52 -10.60
C PRO A 188 2.78 0.82 -11.29
N SER A 189 4.03 1.29 -11.21
CA SER A 189 4.53 2.38 -12.04
C SER A 189 4.74 1.87 -13.47
N THR A 190 3.86 2.20 -14.42
CA THR A 190 4.15 2.03 -15.84
C THR A 190 5.03 3.17 -16.33
N THR A 191 6.33 3.08 -16.03
CA THR A 191 7.33 3.78 -16.82
C THR A 191 7.48 3.00 -18.11
N SER A 192 6.90 3.49 -19.21
CA SER A 192 7.26 3.04 -20.53
C SER A 192 8.72 3.46 -20.78
N ALA A 193 9.65 2.54 -20.62
CA ALA A 193 10.94 2.65 -21.28
C ALA A 193 10.67 2.49 -22.78
N SER A 194 10.77 3.59 -23.51
CA SER A 194 10.78 3.59 -24.98
C SER A 194 12.23 3.37 -25.41
N CYS A 195 12.49 2.24 -26.08
CA CYS A 195 13.70 1.82 -26.82
C CYS A 195 15.06 2.06 -26.16
#